data_AF-A0A667I0L4-F1
#
_entry.id   AF-A0A667I0L4-F1
#
_cell.length_a   1.000
_cell.length_b   1.000
_cell.length_c   1.000
_cell.angle_alpha   90.00
_cell.angle_beta   90.00
_cell.angle_gamma   90.00
#
_symmetry.space_group_name_H-M   'P 1'
#
loop_
_entity.id
_entity.type
_entity.pdbx_description
1 polymer ?
#
loop_
_entity_poly.entity_id
_entity_poly.type
_entity_poly.pdbx_seq_one_letter_code
_entity_poly.pdbx_strand_id
1 'polypeptide(L)'
;TRELGNPTPWSGSVGQKSLNMYSWQEIQKHNQKADQWLVINRKVYDVTGWANKHPGGSRVLNHYAGEDATDVFRAMHLDLDIVKLYLKPLLIGELAPEEPSQERNKSGLYKIRHSLG
;
A
#
# COMPACT_ATOMS: atom_id res chain seq x y z
N THR A 1 60.78 -0.77 -10.26
CA THR A 1 59.69 -1.37 -9.46
C THR A 1 58.95 -0.28 -8.72
N ARG A 2 57.80 0.15 -9.23
CA ARG A 2 56.88 1.07 -8.55
C ARG A 2 55.47 0.59 -8.85
N GLU A 3 54.83 0.03 -7.83
CA GLU A 3 53.46 -0.46 -7.90
C GLU A 3 52.49 0.73 -7.91
N LEU A 4 51.60 0.76 -8.90
CA LEU A 4 50.49 1.70 -8.96
C LEU A 4 49.35 1.11 -8.11
N GLY A 5 49.05 1.74 -6.97
CA GLY A 5 47.92 1.37 -6.12
C GLY A 5 46.60 1.63 -6.83
N ASN A 6 45.77 0.60 -6.98
CA ASN A 6 44.40 0.70 -7.46
C ASN A 6 43.54 1.50 -6.47
N PRO A 7 42.69 2.44 -6.93
CA PRO A 7 41.75 3.10 -6.04
C PRO A 7 40.67 2.11 -5.57
N THR A 8 40.46 2.06 -4.26
CA THR A 8 39.33 1.38 -3.62
C THR A 8 38.01 1.89 -4.18
N PRO A 9 37.08 1.03 -4.63
CA PRO A 9 35.73 1.47 -4.94
C PRO A 9 35.02 1.77 -3.61
N TRP A 10 34.64 3.04 -3.42
CA TRP A 10 33.68 3.43 -2.40
C TRP A 10 32.36 2.70 -2.69
N SER A 11 32.13 1.56 -2.03
CA SER A 11 30.81 0.95 -1.91
C SER A 11 30.00 1.78 -0.93
N GLY A 12 29.52 2.92 -1.41
CA GLY A 12 28.39 3.60 -0.80
C GLY A 12 27.18 2.69 -0.93
N SER A 13 26.95 1.86 0.09
CA SER A 13 25.72 1.10 0.24
C SER A 13 24.62 2.15 0.42
N VAL A 14 23.91 2.46 -0.65
CA VAL A 14 22.67 3.22 -0.58
C VAL A 14 21.74 2.33 0.24
N GLY A 15 21.57 2.65 1.52
CA GLY A 15 20.77 1.86 2.45
C GLY A 15 19.36 1.73 1.89
N GLN A 16 19.04 0.58 1.29
CA GLN A 16 17.68 0.24 0.97
C GLN A 16 16.95 0.14 2.31
N LYS A 17 16.09 1.13 2.62
CA LYS A 17 15.12 0.99 3.69
C LYS A 17 14.29 -0.24 3.35
N SER A 18 14.51 -1.33 4.08
CA SER A 18 13.62 -2.48 4.06
C SER A 18 12.24 -1.99 4.50
N LEU A 19 11.26 -2.11 3.62
CA LEU A 19 9.88 -1.81 3.96
C LEU A 19 9.36 -2.90 4.89
N ASN A 20 8.57 -2.50 5.90
CA ASN A 20 7.91 -3.46 6.79
C ASN A 20 6.92 -4.31 6.00
N MET A 21 6.78 -5.58 6.38
CA MET A 21 5.79 -6.50 5.81
C MET A 21 4.63 -6.65 6.79
N TYR A 22 3.39 -6.52 6.31
CA TYR A 22 2.19 -6.63 7.13
C TYR A 22 1.27 -7.75 6.63
N SER A 23 0.67 -8.48 7.56
CA SER A 23 -0.38 -9.45 7.29
C SER A 23 -1.75 -8.77 7.15
N TRP A 24 -2.73 -9.45 6.56
CA TRP A 24 -4.11 -8.95 6.56
C TRP A 24 -4.67 -8.82 7.98
N GLN A 25 -4.30 -9.76 8.86
CA GLN A 25 -4.70 -9.74 10.26
C GLN A 25 -4.27 -8.46 10.96
N GLU A 26 -3.07 -7.94 10.66
CA GLU A 26 -2.60 -6.67 11.21
C GLU A 26 -3.32 -5.49 10.56
N ILE A 27 -3.33 -5.44 9.22
CA ILE A 27 -3.93 -4.33 8.46
C ILE A 27 -5.40 -4.10 8.84
N GLN A 28 -6.17 -5.19 9.05
CA GLN A 28 -7.59 -5.11 9.38
C GLN A 28 -7.88 -4.56 10.78
N LYS A 29 -6.89 -4.45 11.67
CA LYS A 29 -7.04 -3.76 12.96
C LYS A 29 -7.16 -2.25 12.79
N HIS A 30 -6.54 -1.70 11.73
CA HIS A 30 -6.49 -0.28 11.41
C HIS A 30 -7.68 0.11 10.52
N ASN A 31 -8.89 -0.11 11.02
CA ASN A 31 -10.15 0.06 10.29
C ASN A 31 -11.04 1.20 10.85
N GLN A 32 -10.49 2.09 11.66
CA GLN A 32 -11.22 3.16 12.34
C GLN A 32 -10.83 4.54 11.82
N LYS A 33 -11.70 5.54 11.98
CA LYS A 33 -11.42 6.92 11.51
C LYS A 33 -10.14 7.53 12.10
N ALA A 34 -9.83 7.17 13.35
CA ALA A 34 -8.66 7.65 14.07
C ALA A 34 -7.45 6.71 13.94
N ASP A 35 -7.59 5.62 13.18
CA ASP A 35 -6.56 4.62 12.94
C ASP A 35 -6.90 3.82 11.67
N GLN A 36 -6.46 4.35 10.52
CA GLN A 36 -6.93 3.91 9.22
C GLN A 36 -5.80 3.59 8.25
N TRP A 37 -5.68 2.31 7.89
CA TRP A 37 -4.76 1.87 6.84
C TRP A 37 -5.51 1.44 5.58
N LEU A 38 -4.80 1.49 4.44
CA LEU A 38 -5.29 1.03 3.15
C LEU A 38 -4.19 0.25 2.41
N VAL A 39 -4.59 -0.76 1.64
CA VAL A 39 -3.71 -1.41 0.68
C VAL A 39 -3.98 -0.87 -0.73
N ILE A 40 -2.93 -0.44 -1.42
CA ILE A 40 -2.99 -0.03 -2.84
C ILE A 40 -1.79 -0.64 -3.56
N ASN A 41 -2.03 -1.49 -4.56
CA ASN A 41 -1.01 -2.24 -5.28
C ASN A 41 -0.03 -2.97 -4.34
N ARG A 42 -0.58 -3.69 -3.35
CA ARG A 42 0.16 -4.40 -2.29
C ARG A 42 1.03 -3.52 -1.37
N LYS A 43 0.96 -2.19 -1.49
CA LYS A 43 1.61 -1.26 -0.56
C LYS A 43 0.62 -0.85 0.52
N VAL A 44 1.12 -0.73 1.74
CA VAL A 44 0.32 -0.40 2.93
C VAL A 44 0.54 1.07 3.27
N TYR A 45 -0.54 1.82 3.37
CA TYR A 45 -0.53 3.26 3.63
C TYR A 45 -1.30 3.58 4.89
N ASP A 46 -0.68 4.32 5.80
CA ASP A 46 -1.40 4.96 6.91
C ASP A 46 -1.97 6.29 6.42
N VAL A 47 -3.29 6.37 6.32
CA VAL A 47 -4.00 7.55 5.84
C VAL A 47 -4.66 8.35 6.96
N THR A 48 -4.47 7.95 8.21
CA THR A 48 -5.12 8.53 9.40
C THR A 48 -4.99 10.06 9.45
N GLY A 49 -3.74 10.56 9.38
CA GLY A 49 -3.45 12.00 9.42
C GLY A 49 -3.78 12.76 8.13
N TRP A 50 -4.05 12.03 7.04
CA TRP A 50 -4.30 12.61 5.71
C TRP A 50 -5.78 12.62 5.33
N ALA A 51 -6.62 11.83 6.00
CA ALA A 51 -7.99 11.57 5.57
C ALA A 51 -8.84 12.84 5.30
N ASN A 52 -8.68 13.89 6.12
CA ASN A 52 -9.41 15.15 5.97
C ASN A 52 -8.87 16.04 4.82
N LYS A 53 -7.69 15.74 4.28
CA LYS A 53 -7.06 16.45 3.16
C LYS A 53 -7.31 15.76 1.82
N HIS A 54 -7.93 14.58 1.82
CA HIS A 54 -8.23 13.82 0.61
C HIS A 54 -9.23 14.56 -0.28
N PRO A 55 -8.92 14.87 -1.55
CA PRO A 55 -9.85 15.57 -2.45
C PRO A 55 -11.18 14.85 -2.68
N GLY A 56 -11.19 13.50 -2.62
CA GLY A 56 -12.41 12.69 -2.69
C GLY A 56 -13.20 12.62 -1.38
N GLY A 57 -12.74 13.31 -0.33
CA GLY A 57 -13.32 13.33 1.02
C GLY A 57 -12.88 12.17 1.91
N SER A 58 -13.00 12.35 3.22
CA SER A 58 -12.63 11.32 4.21
C SER A 58 -13.59 10.12 4.24
N ARG A 59 -14.84 10.30 3.80
CA ARG A 59 -15.87 9.25 3.84
C ARG A 59 -15.51 8.04 2.98
N VAL A 60 -14.93 8.24 1.80
CA VAL A 60 -14.51 7.12 0.94
C VAL A 60 -13.33 6.38 1.55
N LEU A 61 -12.40 7.08 2.21
CA LEU A 61 -11.30 6.44 2.91
C LEU A 61 -11.82 5.57 4.05
N ASN A 62 -12.75 6.09 4.86
CA ASN A 62 -13.38 5.33 5.96
C ASN A 62 -14.09 4.07 5.47
N HIS A 63 -14.64 4.09 4.25
CA HIS A 63 -15.35 2.96 3.66
C HIS A 63 -14.42 1.80 3.27
N TYR A 64 -13.15 2.08 2.98
CA TYR A 64 -12.15 1.09 2.59
C TYR A 64 -11.12 0.81 3.70
N ALA A 65 -11.33 1.36 4.90
CA ALA A 65 -10.44 1.22 6.04
C ALA A 65 -10.10 -0.26 6.35
N GLY A 66 -8.82 -0.62 6.34
CA GLY A 66 -8.34 -1.98 6.54
C GLY A 66 -8.53 -2.92 5.33
N GLU A 67 -8.88 -2.39 4.15
CA GLU A 67 -9.15 -3.16 2.93
C GLU A 67 -8.14 -2.87 1.79
N ASP A 68 -8.21 -3.69 0.73
CA ASP A 68 -7.57 -3.40 -0.56
C ASP A 68 -8.41 -2.41 -1.38
N ALA A 69 -7.90 -1.19 -1.54
CA ALA A 69 -8.52 -0.11 -2.30
C ALA A 69 -7.95 0.00 -3.73
N THR A 70 -7.18 -0.97 -4.22
CA THR A 70 -6.47 -0.89 -5.50
C THR A 70 -7.39 -0.56 -6.69
N ASP A 71 -8.51 -1.27 -6.82
CA ASP A 71 -9.41 -1.12 -7.96
C ASP A 71 -10.05 0.28 -8.00
N VAL A 72 -10.62 0.72 -6.87
CA VAL A 72 -11.23 2.05 -6.77
C VAL A 72 -10.19 3.15 -6.92
N PHE A 73 -8.99 2.94 -6.38
CA PHE A 73 -7.90 3.89 -6.51
C PHE A 73 -7.54 4.11 -7.99
N ARG A 74 -7.34 3.03 -8.76
CA ARG A 74 -7.03 3.10 -10.20
C ARG A 74 -8.14 3.75 -11.01
N ALA A 75 -9.41 3.50 -10.65
CA ALA A 75 -10.55 4.08 -11.36
C ALA A 75 -10.69 5.60 -11.13
N MET A 76 -10.33 6.08 -9.94
CA MET A 76 -10.57 7.48 -9.52
C MET A 76 -9.35 8.39 -9.69
N HIS A 77 -8.13 7.85 -9.76
CA HIS A 77 -6.89 8.62 -9.76
C HIS A 77 -6.12 8.46 -11.07
N LEU A 78 -6.44 9.30 -12.05
CA LEU A 78 -5.81 9.28 -13.37
C LEU A 78 -4.44 9.97 -13.41
N ASP A 79 -4.27 11.04 -12.62
CA ASP A 79 -2.99 11.76 -12.50
C ASP A 79 -2.08 11.08 -11.48
N LEU A 80 -1.42 10.01 -11.92
CA LEU A 80 -0.57 9.20 -11.06
C LEU A 80 0.67 9.95 -10.57
N ASP A 81 1.12 10.99 -11.26
CA ASP A 81 2.33 11.71 -10.87
C ASP A 81 2.07 12.65 -9.70
N ILE A 82 0.93 13.36 -9.71
CA ILE A 82 0.48 14.12 -8.55
C ILE A 82 0.19 13.19 -7.37
N VAL A 83 -0.48 12.05 -7.62
CA VAL A 83 -0.91 11.16 -6.54
C VAL A 83 0.27 10.48 -5.84
N LYS A 84 1.34 10.14 -6.57
CA LYS A 84 2.58 9.62 -5.97
C LYS A 84 3.17 10.57 -4.92
N LEU A 85 3.04 11.89 -5.10
CA LEU A 85 3.53 12.88 -4.13
C LEU A 85 2.80 12.77 -2.79
N TYR A 86 1.49 12.49 -2.82
CA TYR A 86 0.69 12.29 -1.62
C TYR A 86 0.89 10.90 -1.00
N LEU A 87 1.07 9.85 -1.81
CA LEU A 87 1.25 8.48 -1.31
C LEU A 87 2.61 8.24 -0.65
N LYS A 88 3.67 8.85 -1.17
CA LYS A 88 5.05 8.63 -0.69
C LYS A 88 5.22 8.83 0.83
N PRO A 89 4.74 9.92 1.46
CA PRO A 89 4.85 10.09 2.91
C PRO A 89 3.92 9.19 3.73
N LEU A 90 2.91 8.58 3.12
CA LEU A 90 1.92 7.72 3.80
C LEU A 90 2.33 6.23 3.80
N LEU A 91 3.33 5.87 3.00
CA LEU A 91 3.79 4.49 2.86
C LEU A 91 4.47 4.01 4.14
N ILE A 92 3.90 2.98 4.76
CA ILE A 92 4.43 2.37 5.99
C ILE A 92 4.99 0.96 5.77
N GLY A 93 4.70 0.34 4.63
CA GLY A 93 5.22 -0.97 4.27
C GLY A 93 4.49 -1.63 3.11
N GLU A 94 4.55 -2.95 3.04
CA GLU A 94 3.98 -3.78 1.97
C GLU A 94 3.21 -4.96 2.56
N LEU A 95 2.21 -5.45 1.81
CA LEU A 95 1.45 -6.63 2.14
C LEU A 95 2.36 -7.86 1.97
N ALA A 96 2.49 -8.66 3.02
CA ALA A 96 3.37 -9.82 3.05
C ALA A 96 3.13 -10.75 1.84
N PRO A 97 4.18 -11.27 1.18
CA PRO A 97 4.07 -11.97 -0.11
C PRO A 97 3.18 -13.21 -0.07
N GLU A 98 3.07 -13.87 1.09
CA GLU A 98 2.21 -15.01 1.36
C GLU A 98 0.71 -14.65 1.45
N GLU A 99 0.39 -13.38 1.67
CA GLU A 99 -0.99 -12.92 1.79
C GLU A 99 -1.63 -12.73 0.41
N PRO A 100 -2.85 -13.28 0.19
CA PRO A 100 -3.55 -13.13 -1.08
C PRO A 100 -3.94 -11.66 -1.30
N SER A 101 -3.97 -11.20 -2.54
CA SER A 101 -4.58 -9.90 -2.85
C SER A 101 -6.11 -10.00 -2.65
N GLN A 102 -6.71 -9.07 -1.90
CA GLN A 102 -8.14 -9.11 -1.53
C GLN A 102 -8.92 -7.97 -2.19
N GLU A 103 -9.07 -8.00 -3.51
CA GLU A 103 -9.94 -7.06 -4.23
C GLU A 103 -11.42 -7.31 -3.85
N ARG A 104 -12.10 -6.28 -3.33
CA ARG A 104 -13.47 -6.30 -2.76
C ARG A 104 -14.56 -6.91 -3.67
N ASN A 105 -14.29 -7.08 -4.96
CA ASN A 105 -15.31 -7.34 -5.97
C ASN A 105 -15.22 -8.73 -6.64
N LYS A 106 -14.38 -9.65 -6.18
CA LYS A 106 -14.32 -11.01 -6.77
C LYS A 106 -14.77 -12.13 -5.83
N SER A 107 -14.78 -11.96 -4.52
CA SER A 107 -15.11 -13.05 -3.59
C SER A 107 -16.62 -13.26 -3.37
N GLY A 108 -17.44 -12.21 -3.43
CA GLY A 108 -18.90 -12.32 -3.27
C GLY A 108 -19.60 -12.97 -4.47
N LEU A 109 -19.18 -12.63 -5.69
CA LEU A 109 -19.78 -13.14 -6.93
C LEU A 109 -19.39 -14.59 -7.24
N TYR A 110 -18.19 -15.03 -6.88
CA TYR A 110 -17.76 -16.43 -7.07
C TYR A 110 -18.43 -17.39 -6.08
N LYS A 111 -18.71 -16.97 -4.84
CA LYS A 111 -19.41 -17.82 -3.86
C LYS A 111 -20.86 -18.11 -4.24
N ILE A 112 -21.56 -17.17 -4.87
CA ILE A 112 -22.96 -17.35 -5.30
C ILE A 112 -23.05 -18.29 -6.50
N ARG A 113 -22.05 -18.28 -7.40
CA ARG A 113 -22.04 -19.12 -8.61
C ARG A 113 -21.69 -20.60 -8.35
N HIS A 114 -20.99 -20.91 -7.25
CA HIS A 114 -20.62 -22.29 -6.88
C HIS A 114 -21.60 -22.99 -5.92
N SER A 115 -22.60 -22.26 -5.38
CA SER A 115 -23.61 -22.84 -4.48
C SER A 115 -24.90 -23.27 -5.21
N LEU A 116 -24.97 -23.10 -6.53
CA LEU A 116 -26.13 -23.44 -7.37
C LEU A 116 -25.79 -24.49 -8.45
N GLY A 117 -24.79 -25.34 -8.20
CA GLY A 117 -24.42 -26.48 -9.05
C GLY A 117 -24.61 -27.80 -8.32
#